data_AF-A0A357V383-F1
#
_entry.id   AF-A0A357V383-F1
#
_cell.length_a   1.000
_cell.length_b   1.000
_cell.length_c   1.000
_cell.angle_alpha   90.00
_cell.angle_beta   90.00
_cell.angle_gamma   90.00
#
_symmetry.space_group_name_H-M   'P 1'
#
loop_
_entity.id
_entity.type
_entity.pdbx_description
1 polymer ?
#
loop_
_entity_poly.entity_id
_entity_poly.type
_entity_poly.pdbx_seq_one_letter_code
_entity_poly.pdbx_strand_id
1 'polypeptide(L)'
;ETTQTPGGTPQTHTLSASGADVLTLPEGLSISEAEFAVDGSDLVLTFPDGSKVTVEDYYEQAQPPQLASADGANLSGDMVVQLTGTPDSANSSTIQQFADAASGTQVIGGTDGAPIGTVKTLSGEVWVTRADGTRVQLQAGDQVYQGDSIETGPKGAIGVLLADETTFSMGEDSSMVLDEMVYDPATQNGSLNVSVVQGVFTFVSGQVAKTDPDAMKIDTPVATIGIRGTQVGIEIPPAGEGDMQVVLMQEA
;
A
#
# COMPACT_ATOMS: atom_id res chain seq x y z
N GLU A 1 -14.68 -43.89 -23.58
CA GLU A 1 -13.33 -43.56 -23.07
C GLU A 1 -13.53 -42.65 -21.88
N THR A 2 -13.10 -43.11 -20.71
CA THR A 2 -13.23 -42.44 -19.40
C THR A 2 -11.92 -41.75 -19.06
N THR A 3 -11.92 -40.44 -18.81
CA THR A 3 -10.93 -39.74 -17.98
C THR A 3 -11.57 -38.46 -17.44
N GLN A 4 -12.20 -38.54 -16.27
CA GLN A 4 -11.66 -38.08 -14.97
C GLN A 4 -11.79 -36.56 -14.78
N THR A 5 -12.84 -36.20 -14.04
CA THR A 5 -12.95 -35.00 -13.21
C THR A 5 -11.70 -34.87 -12.31
N PRO A 6 -11.22 -33.66 -12.07
CA PRO A 6 -10.77 -33.27 -10.75
C PRO A 6 -11.70 -32.14 -10.27
N GLY A 7 -12.52 -32.27 -9.23
CA GLY A 7 -12.34 -33.17 -8.10
C GLY A 7 -11.02 -32.92 -7.39
N GLY A 8 -10.51 -31.68 -7.43
CA GLY A 8 -9.37 -31.26 -6.61
C GLY A 8 -9.73 -31.52 -5.16
N THR A 9 -9.16 -32.57 -4.58
CA THR A 9 -9.20 -32.72 -3.14
C THR A 9 -8.27 -31.63 -2.61
N PRO A 10 -8.64 -30.86 -1.58
CA PRO A 10 -7.76 -29.82 -1.05
C PRO A 10 -6.41 -30.44 -0.67
N GLN A 11 -5.34 -30.01 -1.32
CA GLN A 11 -3.99 -30.55 -1.10
C GLN A 11 -3.28 -29.68 -0.08
N THR A 12 -2.65 -30.32 0.93
CA THR A 12 -1.81 -29.61 1.90
C THR A 12 -0.35 -29.82 1.56
N HIS A 13 0.39 -28.72 1.39
CA HIS A 13 1.82 -28.72 1.11
C HIS A 13 2.57 -28.06 2.27
N THR A 14 3.76 -28.56 2.58
CA THR A 14 4.63 -28.00 3.62
C THR A 14 5.97 -27.60 3.02
N LEU A 15 6.43 -26.40 3.35
CA LEU A 15 7.69 -25.80 2.92
C LEU A 15 8.48 -25.37 4.16
N SER A 16 9.81 -25.40 4.12
CA SER A 16 10.63 -24.98 5.27
C SER A 16 11.38 -23.69 4.95
N ALA A 17 11.27 -22.67 5.79
CA ALA A 17 11.89 -21.35 5.57
C ALA A 17 13.39 -21.29 5.88
N SER A 18 13.93 -22.32 6.53
CA SER A 18 15.31 -22.36 7.01
C SER A 18 16.35 -22.29 5.88
N GLY A 19 17.08 -21.17 5.81
CA GLY A 19 18.25 -20.98 4.93
C GLY A 19 17.94 -20.72 3.46
N ALA A 20 16.68 -20.50 3.10
CA ALA A 20 16.27 -20.09 1.76
C ALA A 20 16.10 -18.57 1.69
N ASP A 21 16.49 -17.96 0.57
CA ASP A 21 16.24 -16.53 0.28
C ASP A 21 14.88 -16.37 -0.42
N VAL A 22 14.50 -17.37 -1.23
CA VAL A 22 13.23 -17.47 -1.95
C VAL A 22 12.62 -18.87 -1.80
N LEU A 23 11.33 -18.92 -1.52
CA LEU A 23 10.49 -20.10 -1.37
C LEU A 23 9.46 -20.13 -2.50
N THR A 24 9.56 -21.11 -3.40
CA THR A 24 8.61 -21.25 -4.50
C THR A 24 7.44 -22.15 -4.11
N LEU A 25 6.22 -21.65 -4.28
CA LEU A 25 4.99 -22.39 -4.08
C LEU A 25 4.80 -23.49 -5.15
N PRO A 26 4.03 -24.55 -4.84
CA PRO A 26 3.68 -25.60 -5.80
C PRO A 26 2.98 -25.02 -7.04
N GLU A 27 3.14 -25.68 -8.20
CA GLU A 27 2.49 -25.27 -9.44
C GLU A 27 0.95 -25.32 -9.30
N GLY A 28 0.28 -24.28 -9.83
CA GLY A 28 -1.18 -24.13 -9.74
C GLY A 28 -1.69 -23.42 -8.49
N LEU A 29 -0.81 -22.96 -7.59
CA LEU A 29 -1.17 -22.15 -6.42
C LEU A 29 -0.61 -20.72 -6.54
N SER A 30 -1.51 -19.75 -6.66
CA SER A 30 -1.17 -18.33 -6.85
C SER A 30 -1.12 -17.60 -5.50
N ILE A 31 0.01 -16.98 -5.18
CA ILE A 31 0.17 -16.17 -3.95
C ILE A 31 -0.90 -15.08 -3.85
N SER A 32 -1.28 -14.47 -4.98
CA SER A 32 -2.29 -13.40 -5.05
C SER A 32 -3.69 -13.82 -4.63
N GLU A 33 -3.99 -15.12 -4.67
CA GLU A 33 -5.28 -15.69 -4.29
C GLU A 33 -5.23 -16.33 -2.90
N ALA A 34 -4.04 -16.38 -2.28
CA ALA A 34 -3.85 -16.98 -0.98
C ALA A 34 -4.31 -16.04 0.14
N GLU A 35 -5.03 -16.59 1.10
CA GLU A 35 -5.27 -15.95 2.40
C GLU A 35 -4.12 -16.33 3.34
N PHE A 36 -3.44 -15.33 3.89
CA PHE A 36 -2.29 -15.51 4.76
C PHE A 36 -2.74 -15.48 6.22
N ALA A 37 -2.30 -16.47 6.99
CA ALA A 37 -2.56 -16.58 8.41
C ALA A 37 -1.27 -16.97 9.14
N VAL A 38 -1.11 -16.49 10.37
CA VAL A 38 -0.03 -16.94 11.25
C VAL A 38 -0.52 -18.09 12.12
N ASP A 39 0.26 -19.17 12.20
CA ASP A 39 0.05 -20.27 13.13
C ASP A 39 1.34 -20.52 13.93
N GLY A 40 1.47 -19.86 15.09
CA GLY A 40 2.69 -19.94 15.89
C GLY A 40 3.88 -19.24 15.22
N SER A 41 4.94 -19.99 14.92
CA SER A 41 6.10 -19.53 14.13
C SER A 41 5.99 -19.83 12.64
N ASP A 42 4.89 -20.46 12.21
CA ASP A 42 4.66 -20.88 10.84
C ASP A 42 3.73 -19.92 10.10
N LEU A 43 3.99 -19.74 8.81
CA LEU A 43 3.09 -19.05 7.91
C LEU A 43 2.16 -20.07 7.25
N VAL A 44 0.88 -19.77 7.24
CA VAL A 44 -0.15 -20.58 6.61
C VAL A 44 -0.80 -19.82 5.48
N LEU A 45 -0.76 -20.38 4.28
CA LEU A 45 -1.46 -19.89 3.09
C LEU A 45 -2.65 -20.80 2.82
N THR A 46 -3.86 -20.24 2.78
CA THR A 46 -5.09 -20.96 2.45
C THR A 46 -5.63 -20.45 1.12
N PHE A 47 -5.87 -21.36 0.17
CA PHE A 47 -6.30 -21.01 -1.18
C PHE A 47 -7.81 -21.20 -1.34
N PRO A 48 -8.46 -20.49 -2.28
CA PRO A 48 -9.91 -20.59 -2.51
C PRO A 48 -10.36 -21.99 -2.97
N ASP A 49 -9.46 -22.77 -3.57
CA ASP A 49 -9.69 -24.18 -3.92
C ASP A 49 -9.67 -25.12 -2.69
N GLY A 50 -9.41 -24.58 -1.50
CA GLY A 50 -9.31 -25.31 -0.23
C GLY A 50 -7.94 -25.92 0.05
N SER A 51 -7.02 -25.86 -0.92
CA SER A 51 -5.62 -26.24 -0.73
C SER A 51 -4.94 -25.34 0.30
N LYS A 52 -3.93 -25.86 0.99
CA LYS A 52 -3.21 -25.17 2.08
C LYS A 52 -1.72 -25.34 1.91
N VAL A 53 -0.94 -24.28 2.09
CA VAL A 53 0.53 -24.34 2.13
C VAL A 53 0.97 -23.85 3.51
N THR A 54 1.68 -24.68 4.26
CA THR A 54 2.29 -24.28 5.53
C THR A 54 3.79 -24.09 5.31
N VAL A 55 4.31 -22.93 5.69
CA VAL A 55 5.73 -22.61 5.67
C VAL A 55 6.24 -22.63 7.11
N GLU A 56 6.99 -23.68 7.43
CA GLU A 56 7.53 -23.93 8.77
C GLU A 56 8.66 -22.94 9.10
N ASP A 57 8.70 -22.51 10.36
CA ASP A 57 9.72 -21.63 10.95
C ASP A 57 9.89 -20.31 10.18
N TYR A 58 8.84 -19.84 9.51
CA TYR A 58 8.89 -18.65 8.66
C TYR A 58 9.24 -17.40 9.45
N TYR A 59 8.64 -17.25 10.63
CA TYR A 59 8.87 -16.12 11.53
C TYR A 59 10.06 -16.31 12.48
N GLU A 60 10.67 -17.50 12.50
CA GLU A 60 11.92 -17.76 13.23
C GLU A 60 13.17 -17.41 12.42
N GLN A 61 13.02 -17.10 11.14
CA GLN A 61 14.13 -16.64 10.31
C GLN A 61 14.52 -15.20 10.66
N ALA A 62 15.83 -14.96 10.84
CA ALA A 62 16.37 -13.60 11.06
C ALA A 62 16.11 -12.65 9.88
N GLN A 63 15.92 -13.21 8.68
CA GLN A 63 15.40 -12.50 7.51
C GLN A 63 14.31 -13.39 6.88
N PRO A 64 13.06 -12.93 6.82
CA PRO A 64 11.98 -13.74 6.28
C PRO A 64 12.18 -13.96 4.77
N PRO A 65 12.12 -15.22 4.27
CA PRO A 65 12.30 -15.53 2.86
C PRO A 65 11.19 -14.94 1.98
N GLN A 66 11.55 -14.58 0.75
CA GLN A 66 10.60 -14.19 -0.28
C GLN A 66 9.74 -15.39 -0.69
N LEU A 67 8.44 -15.20 -0.91
CA LEU A 67 7.58 -16.21 -1.52
C LEU A 67 7.46 -15.95 -3.01
N ALA A 68 7.63 -16.99 -3.82
CA ALA A 68 7.46 -16.94 -5.27
C ALA A 68 6.39 -17.97 -5.69
N SER A 69 5.56 -17.67 -6.67
CA SER A 69 4.64 -18.64 -7.28
C SER A 69 5.07 -18.99 -8.69
N ALA A 70 4.62 -20.14 -9.20
CA ALA A 70 4.89 -20.58 -10.56
C ALA A 70 4.31 -19.63 -11.63
N ASP A 71 3.28 -18.85 -11.28
CA ASP A 71 2.70 -17.79 -12.11
C ASP A 71 3.60 -16.54 -12.21
N GLY A 72 4.71 -16.50 -11.45
CA GLY A 72 5.67 -15.41 -11.48
C GLY A 72 5.40 -14.30 -10.46
N ALA A 73 4.35 -14.42 -9.64
CA ALA A 73 4.15 -13.51 -8.52
C ALA A 73 5.22 -13.73 -7.44
N ASN A 74 5.79 -12.64 -6.91
CA ASN A 74 6.83 -12.65 -5.89
C ASN A 74 6.45 -11.70 -4.75
N LEU A 75 6.61 -12.14 -3.51
CA LEU A 75 6.19 -11.42 -2.31
C LEU A 75 7.33 -11.45 -1.28
N SER A 76 7.89 -10.28 -0.97
CA SER A 76 9.02 -10.17 -0.03
C SER A 76 8.60 -10.58 1.38
N GLY A 77 9.56 -11.06 2.18
CA GLY A 77 9.24 -11.52 3.53
C GLY A 77 8.70 -10.44 4.45
N ASP A 78 9.16 -9.19 4.31
CA ASP A 78 8.62 -8.03 5.02
C ASP A 78 7.13 -7.82 4.71
N MET A 79 6.77 -7.99 3.43
CA MET A 79 5.41 -7.82 2.96
C MET A 79 4.49 -8.95 3.43
N VAL A 80 5.01 -10.18 3.53
CA VAL A 80 4.28 -11.31 4.14
C VAL A 80 3.98 -11.02 5.61
N VAL A 81 4.96 -10.54 6.38
CA VAL A 81 4.80 -10.17 7.79
C VAL A 81 3.72 -9.08 7.95
N GLN A 82 3.77 -8.07 7.08
CA GLN A 82 2.85 -6.96 7.04
C GLN A 82 1.42 -7.39 6.66
N LEU A 83 1.28 -8.34 5.73
CA LEU A 83 -0.01 -8.92 5.32
C LEU A 83 -0.65 -9.81 6.39
N THR A 84 0.17 -10.45 7.23
CA THR A 84 -0.33 -11.36 8.27
C THR A 84 -0.62 -10.66 9.61
N GLY A 85 -0.16 -9.42 9.77
CA GLY A 85 -0.14 -8.71 11.05
C GLY A 85 0.89 -9.33 12.01
N THR A 86 1.73 -8.51 12.64
CA THR A 86 2.78 -9.04 13.53
C THR A 86 2.20 -9.73 14.77
N PRO A 87 2.55 -11.00 15.06
CA PRO A 87 2.59 -11.48 16.42
C PRO A 87 3.88 -10.93 17.03
N ASP A 88 3.71 -10.05 18.01
CA ASP A 88 4.75 -9.58 18.93
C ASP A 88 5.56 -8.35 18.50
N SER A 89 5.14 -7.23 19.09
CA SER A 89 5.95 -6.04 19.34
C SER A 89 7.24 -6.38 20.11
N ALA A 90 8.27 -6.93 19.46
CA ALA A 90 9.58 -7.12 20.08
C ALA A 90 10.75 -6.53 19.28
N ASN A 91 10.54 -6.08 18.05
CA ASN A 91 11.53 -5.31 17.30
C ASN A 91 11.31 -3.79 17.39
N SER A 92 10.63 -3.32 18.44
CA SER A 92 10.60 -1.91 18.87
C SER A 92 11.93 -1.47 19.52
N SER A 93 13.09 -1.84 18.94
CA SER A 93 14.41 -1.43 19.44
C SER A 93 14.93 -0.11 18.86
N THR A 94 14.13 0.65 18.11
CA THR A 94 14.54 1.99 17.62
C THR A 94 13.77 3.13 18.29
N ILE A 95 12.64 2.87 18.96
CA ILE A 95 11.87 3.89 19.68
C ILE A 95 12.29 3.94 21.16
N GLN A 96 13.58 4.19 21.47
CA GLN A 96 13.93 4.52 22.88
C GLN A 96 15.21 5.33 23.12
N GLN A 97 15.77 6.04 22.13
CA GLN A 97 16.96 6.86 22.40
C GLN A 97 16.90 8.29 21.87
N PHE A 98 15.79 9.00 22.07
CA PHE A 98 15.74 10.47 21.97
C PHE A 98 14.75 11.08 22.97
N ALA A 99 14.85 10.69 24.25
CA ALA A 99 14.13 11.34 25.34
C ALA A 99 15.05 12.34 26.06
N ASP A 100 15.58 13.34 25.35
CA ASP A 100 16.16 14.55 25.95
C ASP A 100 16.29 15.64 24.88
N ALA A 101 15.30 16.54 24.82
CA ALA A 101 15.48 17.99 24.77
C ALA A 101 14.21 18.66 24.22
N ALA A 102 13.60 19.46 25.09
CA ALA A 102 12.68 20.50 24.70
C ALA A 102 13.32 21.41 23.62
N SER A 103 12.73 21.44 22.41
CA SER A 103 12.52 22.62 21.56
C SER A 103 12.15 22.20 20.13
N GLY A 104 10.86 22.25 19.81
CA GLY A 104 10.36 22.78 18.52
C GLY A 104 10.96 22.31 17.20
N THR A 105 11.20 21.01 16.97
CA THR A 105 11.49 20.50 15.61
C THR A 105 10.71 19.20 15.38
N GLN A 106 9.66 19.29 14.57
CA GLN A 106 8.97 18.12 14.03
C GLN A 106 9.63 17.75 12.71
N VAL A 107 10.56 16.79 12.78
CA VAL A 107 11.03 16.06 11.61
C VAL A 107 10.04 14.92 11.36
N ILE A 108 9.24 15.03 10.31
CA ILE A 108 8.46 13.91 9.77
C ILE A 108 9.37 13.17 8.78
N GLY A 109 10.33 12.43 9.32
CA GLY A 109 11.04 11.37 8.63
C GLY A 109 10.29 10.07 8.85
N GLY A 110 10.07 9.31 7.79
CA GLY A 110 9.29 8.06 7.78
C GLY A 110 9.68 7.07 8.88
N THR A 111 8.71 6.20 9.17
CA THR A 111 8.72 5.05 10.10
C THR A 111 8.22 5.28 11.55
N ASP A 112 7.79 6.50 11.94
CA ASP A 112 7.26 6.76 13.30
C ASP A 112 5.72 6.88 13.40
N GLY A 113 4.95 6.31 12.45
CA GLY A 113 3.49 6.41 12.49
C GLY A 113 2.96 7.85 12.47
N ALA A 114 3.77 8.79 11.99
CA ALA A 114 3.37 10.19 11.89
C ALA A 114 2.43 10.37 10.70
N PRO A 115 1.31 11.07 10.89
CA PRO A 115 0.35 11.32 9.81
C PRO A 115 1.02 12.16 8.72
N ILE A 116 0.95 11.69 7.47
CA ILE A 116 1.42 12.44 6.30
C ILE A 116 0.34 13.38 5.75
N GLY A 117 -0.90 13.24 6.24
CA GLY A 117 -2.01 14.10 5.88
C GLY A 117 -3.24 13.91 6.75
N THR A 118 -4.30 14.63 6.39
CA THR A 118 -5.58 14.60 7.09
C THR A 118 -6.73 14.67 6.10
N VAL A 119 -7.75 13.86 6.34
CA VAL A 119 -9.00 13.88 5.59
C VAL A 119 -9.76 15.16 5.91
N LYS A 120 -9.95 16.03 4.91
CA LYS A 120 -10.69 17.29 5.05
C LYS A 120 -12.17 17.14 4.76
N THR A 121 -12.49 16.34 3.74
CA THR A 121 -13.86 16.09 3.33
C THR A 121 -14.04 14.61 3.05
N LEU A 122 -15.18 14.05 3.47
CA LEU A 122 -15.52 12.67 3.20
C LEU A 122 -17.03 12.57 2.98
N SER A 123 -17.43 11.83 1.95
CA SER A 123 -18.82 11.49 1.65
C SER A 123 -18.90 10.02 1.25
N GLY A 124 -20.02 9.37 1.55
CA GLY A 124 -20.20 7.94 1.29
C GLY A 124 -19.27 7.05 2.10
N GLU A 125 -18.93 5.89 1.53
CA GLU A 125 -18.09 4.88 2.16
C GLU A 125 -16.68 4.98 1.60
N VAL A 126 -15.72 5.17 2.51
CA VAL A 126 -14.30 5.22 2.19
C VAL A 126 -13.56 4.37 3.19
N TRP A 127 -12.70 3.51 2.67
CA TRP A 127 -11.93 2.56 3.44
C TRP A 127 -10.46 2.85 3.24
N VAL A 128 -9.68 2.67 4.30
CA VAL A 128 -8.23 2.66 4.22
C VAL A 128 -7.72 1.31 4.69
N THR A 129 -6.81 0.74 3.93
CA THR A 129 -5.99 -0.38 4.36
C THR A 129 -4.64 0.22 4.72
N ARG A 130 -4.34 0.23 6.03
CA ARG A 130 -3.07 0.77 6.55
C ARG A 130 -1.90 -0.12 6.10
N ALA A 131 -0.69 0.41 6.24
CA ALA A 131 0.52 -0.38 6.02
C ALA A 131 0.44 -1.72 6.78
N ASP A 132 0.05 -1.74 8.05
CA ASP A 132 -0.09 -2.97 8.86
C ASP A 132 -1.27 -3.90 8.45
N GLY A 133 -1.86 -3.72 7.27
CA GLY A 133 -2.97 -4.52 6.74
C GLY A 133 -4.32 -4.25 7.40
N THR A 134 -4.37 -3.40 8.42
CA THR A 134 -5.61 -3.06 9.12
C THR A 134 -6.52 -2.25 8.22
N ARG A 135 -7.70 -2.78 7.92
CA ARG A 135 -8.74 -2.06 7.18
C ARG A 135 -9.64 -1.28 8.12
N VAL A 136 -9.75 0.03 7.91
CA VAL A 136 -10.54 0.95 8.73
C VAL A 136 -11.43 1.77 7.82
N GLN A 137 -12.66 2.04 8.25
CA GLN A 137 -13.50 3.02 7.57
C GLN A 137 -13.05 4.42 7.95
N LEU A 138 -12.70 5.25 6.97
CA LEU A 138 -12.26 6.62 7.21
C LEU A 138 -13.44 7.53 7.55
N GLN A 139 -13.17 8.53 8.38
CA GLN A 139 -14.06 9.64 8.69
C GLN A 139 -13.38 10.98 8.38
N ALA A 140 -14.18 12.04 8.19
CA ALA A 140 -13.62 13.38 8.06
C ALA A 140 -12.86 13.78 9.34
N GLY A 141 -11.64 14.27 9.19
CA GLY A 141 -10.73 14.57 10.29
C GLY A 141 -9.74 13.45 10.62
N ASP A 142 -9.91 12.24 10.08
CA ASP A 142 -8.96 11.16 10.27
C ASP A 142 -7.63 11.44 9.59
N GLN A 143 -6.60 10.78 10.10
CA GLN A 143 -5.24 10.87 9.62
C GLN A 143 -4.97 9.82 8.53
N VAL A 144 -4.15 10.20 7.56
CA VAL A 144 -3.58 9.29 6.57
C VAL A 144 -2.08 9.17 6.80
N TYR A 145 -1.55 7.98 6.52
CA TYR A 145 -0.16 7.61 6.74
C TYR A 145 0.46 7.14 5.43
N GLN A 146 1.78 7.14 5.40
CA GLN A 146 2.52 6.55 4.30
C GLN A 146 2.25 5.04 4.26
N GLY A 147 2.09 4.49 3.06
CA GLY A 147 1.71 3.10 2.81
C GLY A 147 0.20 2.84 2.86
N ASP A 148 -0.62 3.86 3.13
CA ASP A 148 -2.07 3.70 3.12
C ASP A 148 -2.61 3.46 1.71
N SER A 149 -3.42 2.42 1.57
CA SER A 149 -4.28 2.23 0.40
C SER A 149 -5.69 2.72 0.71
N ILE A 150 -6.16 3.70 -0.06
CA ILE A 150 -7.47 4.33 0.11
C ILE A 150 -8.40 3.88 -1.01
N GLU A 151 -9.59 3.42 -0.66
CA GLU A 151 -10.63 2.94 -1.57
C GLU A 151 -11.95 3.67 -1.30
N THR A 152 -12.58 4.19 -2.34
CA THR A 152 -13.93 4.79 -2.27
C THR A 152 -14.97 3.85 -2.88
N GLY A 153 -16.14 3.77 -2.24
CA GLY A 153 -17.27 3.01 -2.77
C GLY A 153 -18.05 3.74 -3.88
N PRO A 154 -19.22 3.20 -4.30
CA PRO A 154 -20.02 3.70 -5.43
C PRO A 154 -20.66 5.08 -5.26
N LYS A 155 -20.56 5.64 -4.05
CA LYS A 155 -20.96 7.03 -3.71
C LYS A 155 -19.93 7.68 -2.81
N GLY A 156 -18.73 7.10 -2.77
CA GLY A 156 -17.62 7.55 -1.95
C GLY A 156 -16.96 8.75 -2.61
N ALA A 157 -16.60 9.74 -1.80
CA ALA A 157 -15.73 10.82 -2.23
C ALA A 157 -14.89 11.26 -1.03
N ILE A 158 -13.61 11.52 -1.26
CA ILE A 158 -12.70 11.94 -0.20
C ILE A 158 -11.81 13.06 -0.69
N GLY A 159 -11.52 14.02 0.18
CA GLY A 159 -10.56 15.09 -0.03
C GLY A 159 -9.56 15.08 1.12
N VAL A 160 -8.27 15.03 0.79
CA VAL A 160 -7.18 14.89 1.74
C VAL A 160 -6.21 16.05 1.55
N LEU A 161 -5.74 16.61 2.67
CA LEU A 161 -4.66 17.58 2.72
C LEU A 161 -3.41 16.90 3.28
N LEU A 162 -2.33 16.89 2.51
CA LEU A 162 -1.03 16.37 2.90
C LEU A 162 -0.19 17.43 3.63
N ALA A 163 0.88 17.00 4.30
CA ALA A 163 1.72 17.87 5.12
C ALA A 163 2.49 18.94 4.33
N ASP A 164 2.71 18.75 3.02
CA ASP A 164 3.32 19.76 2.14
C ASP A 164 2.31 20.74 1.53
N GLU A 165 1.06 20.73 2.02
CA GLU A 165 -0.08 21.49 1.48
C GLU A 165 -0.61 20.95 0.14
N THR A 166 -0.13 19.81 -0.35
CA THR A 166 -0.76 19.11 -1.48
C THR A 166 -2.18 18.71 -1.10
N THR A 167 -3.14 19.02 -1.95
CA THR A 167 -4.53 18.60 -1.78
C THR A 167 -4.90 17.65 -2.90
N PHE A 168 -5.45 16.48 -2.55
CA PHE A 168 -6.02 15.58 -3.53
C PHE A 168 -7.45 15.21 -3.19
N SER A 169 -8.23 14.96 -4.23
CA SER A 169 -9.62 14.53 -4.14
C SER A 169 -9.83 13.29 -4.99
N MET A 170 -10.59 12.34 -4.46
CA MET A 170 -11.02 11.10 -5.10
C MET A 170 -12.54 11.06 -5.20
N GLY A 171 -13.02 10.65 -6.37
CA GLY A 171 -14.44 10.41 -6.65
C GLY A 171 -14.90 9.01 -6.25
N GLU A 172 -16.03 8.59 -6.82
CA GLU A 172 -16.60 7.26 -6.63
C GLU A 172 -15.73 6.16 -7.27
N ASP A 173 -15.83 4.93 -6.73
CA ASP A 173 -15.17 3.72 -7.26
C ASP A 173 -13.66 3.87 -7.53
N SER A 174 -13.00 4.67 -6.68
CA SER A 174 -11.60 5.07 -6.86
C SER A 174 -10.67 4.34 -5.89
N SER A 175 -9.46 4.01 -6.35
CA SER A 175 -8.43 3.34 -5.55
C SER A 175 -7.06 3.97 -5.75
N MET A 176 -6.38 4.27 -4.63
CA MET A 176 -5.07 4.93 -4.56
C MET A 176 -4.21 4.31 -3.46
N VAL A 177 -2.89 4.37 -3.62
CA VAL A 177 -1.89 4.06 -2.59
C VAL A 177 -0.98 5.27 -2.40
N LEU A 178 -0.74 5.64 -1.15
CA LEU A 178 0.22 6.68 -0.78
C LEU A 178 1.59 6.04 -0.53
N ASP A 179 2.37 5.81 -1.59
CA ASP A 179 3.61 5.03 -1.51
C ASP A 179 4.69 5.70 -0.65
N GLU A 180 4.98 6.96 -0.92
CA GLU A 180 6.06 7.68 -0.25
C GLU A 180 5.71 9.15 -0.09
N MET A 181 5.92 9.66 1.12
CA MET A 181 5.95 11.10 1.34
C MET A 181 7.10 11.44 2.29
N VAL A 182 8.10 12.14 1.75
CA VAL A 182 9.16 12.76 2.52
C VAL A 182 8.96 14.26 2.42
N TYR A 183 8.86 14.96 3.54
CA TYR A 183 8.73 16.42 3.52
C TYR A 183 9.45 17.04 4.72
N ASP A 184 10.37 17.95 4.44
CA ASP A 184 11.02 18.79 5.44
C ASP A 184 10.43 20.20 5.39
N PRO A 185 9.62 20.61 6.39
CA PRO A 185 9.00 21.93 6.41
C PRO A 185 10.01 23.08 6.60
N ALA A 186 11.21 22.82 7.12
CA ALA A 186 12.24 23.84 7.31
C ALA A 186 12.94 24.19 5.99
N THR A 187 13.16 23.20 5.13
CA THR A 187 13.81 23.38 3.82
C THR A 187 12.83 23.38 2.64
N GLN A 188 11.57 23.06 2.90
CA GLN A 188 10.49 22.88 1.90
C GLN A 188 10.83 21.86 0.80
N ASN A 189 11.81 20.99 1.06
CA ASN A 189 12.23 19.92 0.16
C ASN A 189 11.56 18.61 0.55
N GLY A 190 11.44 17.70 -0.42
CA GLY A 190 10.78 16.44 -0.19
C GLY A 190 10.63 15.61 -1.46
N SER A 191 9.92 14.49 -1.33
CA SER A 191 9.41 13.66 -2.42
C SER A 191 7.98 13.21 -2.08
N LEU A 192 7.13 13.12 -3.10
CA LEU A 192 5.77 12.61 -3.00
C LEU A 192 5.50 11.67 -4.17
N ASN A 193 5.34 10.38 -3.87
CA ASN A 193 4.98 9.36 -4.85
C ASN A 193 3.62 8.77 -4.46
N VAL A 194 2.72 8.73 -5.43
CA VAL A 194 1.35 8.25 -5.25
C VAL A 194 0.99 7.32 -6.41
N SER A 195 0.54 6.11 -6.11
CA SER A 195 0.04 5.17 -7.10
C SER A 195 -1.47 5.23 -7.18
N VAL A 196 -2.00 5.34 -8.39
CA VAL A 196 -3.42 5.47 -8.67
C VAL A 196 -3.85 4.32 -9.56
N VAL A 197 -4.77 3.49 -9.06
CA VAL A 197 -5.17 2.26 -9.73
C VAL A 197 -6.31 2.53 -10.71
N GLN A 198 -7.39 3.16 -10.24
CA GLN A 198 -8.60 3.44 -11.03
C GLN A 198 -9.43 4.54 -10.39
N GLY A 199 -10.28 5.20 -11.18
CA GLY A 199 -11.25 6.19 -10.72
C GLY A 199 -10.96 7.61 -11.18
N VAL A 200 -11.59 8.58 -10.52
CA VAL A 200 -11.49 10.01 -10.86
C VAL A 200 -10.78 10.77 -9.74
N PHE A 201 -9.73 11.48 -10.11
CA PHE A 201 -8.84 12.15 -9.19
C PHE A 201 -8.62 13.60 -9.58
N THR A 202 -8.46 14.45 -8.59
CA THR A 202 -7.93 15.80 -8.78
C THR A 202 -6.79 16.02 -7.80
N PHE A 203 -5.67 16.52 -8.31
CA PHE A 203 -4.49 16.82 -7.54
C PHE A 203 -4.12 18.29 -7.68
N VAL A 204 -3.87 18.94 -6.55
CA VAL A 204 -3.31 20.29 -6.45
C VAL A 204 -1.97 20.15 -5.76
N SER A 205 -0.90 20.36 -6.53
CA SER A 205 0.46 20.21 -6.01
C SER A 205 0.78 21.25 -4.94
N GLY A 206 1.36 20.80 -3.83
CA GLY A 206 1.81 21.62 -2.72
C GLY A 206 3.23 22.16 -2.92
N GLN A 207 3.94 22.30 -1.81
CA GLN A 207 5.26 22.92 -1.76
C GLN A 207 6.35 22.03 -2.36
N VAL A 208 6.25 20.70 -2.26
CA VAL A 208 7.27 19.76 -2.76
C VAL A 208 7.49 19.93 -4.28
N ALA A 209 6.40 19.98 -5.05
CA ALA A 209 6.46 20.13 -6.50
C ALA A 209 6.95 21.51 -6.99
N LYS A 210 6.95 22.52 -6.12
CA LYS A 210 7.45 23.86 -6.43
C LYS A 210 8.95 23.98 -6.19
N THR A 211 9.46 23.25 -5.19
CA THR A 211 10.88 23.26 -4.82
C THR A 211 11.69 22.37 -5.76
N ASP A 212 11.16 21.20 -6.12
CA ASP A 212 11.78 20.29 -7.08
C ASP A 212 10.76 19.74 -8.10
N PRO A 213 11.00 19.93 -9.42
CA PRO A 213 10.06 19.55 -10.48
C PRO A 213 9.99 18.04 -10.74
N ASP A 214 10.87 17.23 -10.16
CA ASP A 214 10.89 15.77 -10.32
C ASP A 214 10.56 15.04 -9.00
N ALA A 215 10.24 15.81 -7.94
CA ALA A 215 9.92 15.30 -6.62
C ALA A 215 8.49 14.82 -6.44
N MET A 216 7.55 15.18 -7.33
CA MET A 216 6.17 14.69 -7.26
C MET A 216 5.82 13.82 -8.47
N LYS A 217 5.41 12.58 -8.20
CA LYS A 217 5.06 11.59 -9.22
C LYS A 217 3.74 10.90 -8.89
N ILE A 218 2.97 10.65 -9.93
CA ILE A 218 1.74 9.87 -9.89
C ILE A 218 1.94 8.68 -10.80
N ASP A 219 2.05 7.49 -10.21
CA ASP A 219 2.17 6.24 -10.93
C ASP A 219 0.78 5.67 -11.21
N THR A 220 0.58 5.16 -12.42
CA THR A 220 -0.70 4.55 -12.82
C THR A 220 -0.40 3.29 -13.63
N PRO A 221 -1.37 2.36 -13.77
CA PRO A 221 -1.17 1.12 -14.51
C PRO A 221 -0.67 1.30 -15.94
N VAL A 222 -0.92 2.45 -16.58
CA VAL A 222 -0.57 2.70 -17.99
C VAL A 222 0.52 3.77 -18.19
N ALA A 223 0.78 4.62 -17.19
CA ALA A 223 1.78 5.70 -17.29
C ALA A 223 2.21 6.26 -15.92
N THR A 224 3.43 6.80 -15.86
CA THR A 224 3.86 7.66 -14.75
C THR A 224 3.74 9.13 -15.16
N ILE A 225 3.13 9.94 -14.30
CA ILE A 225 2.89 11.37 -14.52
C ILE A 225 3.72 12.16 -13.51
N GLY A 226 4.70 12.93 -13.99
CA GLY A 226 5.45 13.88 -13.16
C GLY A 226 4.72 15.22 -13.05
N ILE A 227 4.58 15.74 -11.83
CA ILE A 227 3.87 17.00 -11.56
C ILE A 227 4.86 18.12 -11.29
N ARG A 228 4.83 19.15 -12.16
CA ARG A 228 5.73 20.31 -12.12
C ARG A 228 4.97 21.59 -11.74
N GLY A 229 4.38 21.61 -10.56
CA GLY A 229 3.72 22.80 -10.00
C GLY A 229 2.42 23.21 -10.71
N THR A 230 1.51 22.27 -10.97
CA THR A 230 0.21 22.58 -11.59
C THR A 230 -0.91 21.73 -11.00
N GLN A 231 -2.16 22.12 -11.26
CA GLN A 231 -3.32 21.32 -10.89
C GLN A 231 -3.65 20.33 -12.02
N VAL A 232 -3.88 19.07 -11.66
CA VAL A 232 -4.14 18.00 -12.63
C VAL A 232 -5.40 17.22 -12.25
N GLY A 233 -6.29 17.04 -13.22
CA GLY A 233 -7.38 16.07 -13.15
C GLY A 233 -6.97 14.80 -13.88
N ILE A 234 -7.16 13.64 -13.25
CA ILE A 234 -6.82 12.34 -13.81
C ILE A 234 -8.07 11.46 -13.74
N GLU A 235 -8.50 10.94 -14.87
CA GLU A 235 -9.54 9.93 -14.97
C GLU A 235 -8.93 8.65 -15.54
N ILE A 236 -9.04 7.58 -14.76
CA ILE A 236 -8.57 6.26 -15.12
C ILE A 236 -9.78 5.32 -15.11
N PRO A 237 -10.31 4.94 -16.29
CA PRO A 237 -11.36 3.96 -16.34
C PRO A 237 -10.85 2.60 -15.83
N PRO A 238 -11.75 1.72 -15.35
CA PRO A 238 -11.37 0.36 -15.00
C PRO A 238 -10.69 -0.35 -16.17
N ALA A 239 -9.84 -1.32 -15.85
CA ALA A 239 -8.97 -1.97 -16.82
C ALA A 239 -9.77 -2.56 -18.00
N GLY A 240 -9.50 -2.06 -19.21
CA GLY A 240 -10.14 -2.52 -20.45
C GLY A 240 -11.36 -1.71 -20.91
N GLU A 241 -11.75 -0.66 -20.18
CA GLU A 241 -13.00 0.07 -20.43
C GLU A 241 -12.82 1.47 -21.06
N GLY A 242 -11.59 1.92 -21.32
CA GLY A 242 -11.32 3.18 -22.02
C GLY A 242 -9.87 3.62 -22.01
N ASP A 243 -9.61 4.78 -22.61
CA ASP A 243 -8.31 5.47 -22.54
C ASP A 243 -8.23 6.33 -21.27
N MET A 244 -7.05 6.40 -20.66
CA MET A 244 -6.79 7.36 -19.58
C MET A 244 -6.94 8.79 -20.10
N GLN A 245 -7.63 9.64 -19.33
CA GLN A 245 -7.70 11.07 -19.60
C GLN A 245 -6.96 11.87 -18.52
N VAL A 246 -6.06 12.73 -18.97
CA VAL A 246 -5.34 13.68 -18.11
C VAL A 246 -5.69 15.10 -18.54
N VAL A 247 -6.21 15.90 -17.62
CA VAL A 247 -6.58 17.30 -17.84
C VAL A 247 -5.69 18.19 -17.00
N LEU A 248 -4.94 19.07 -17.65
CA LEU A 248 -4.17 20.11 -16.98
C LEU A 248 -5.07 21.31 -16.69
N MET A 249 -5.18 21.69 -15.43
CA MET A 249 -5.96 22.85 -15.01
C MET A 249 -5.02 24.04 -14.79
N GLN A 250 -5.38 25.20 -15.35
CA GLN A 250 -4.61 26.42 -15.14
C GLN A 250 -4.81 26.90 -13.71
N GLU A 251 -3.70 27.23 -13.04
CA GLU A 251 -3.72 27.94 -11.76
C GLU A 251 -4.46 29.27 -11.93
N ALA A 252 -5.38 29.58 -11.01
CA ALA A 252 -6.14 30.84 -10.98
C ALA A 252 -5.40 31.96 -10.26
#